data_AF-A0A8M9PC84-F1
#
_entry.id   AF-A0A8M9PC84-F1
#
_cell.length_a   1.000
_cell.length_b   1.000
_cell.length_c   1.000
_cell.angle_alpha   90.00
_cell.angle_beta   90.00
_cell.angle_gamma   90.00
#
_symmetry.space_group_name_H-M   'P 1'
#
loop_
_entity.id
_entity.type
_entity.pdbx_description
1 polymer ?
#
loop_
_entity_poly.entity_id
_entity_poly.type
_entity_poly.pdbx_seq_one_letter_code
_entity_poly.pdbx_strand_id
1 'polypeptide(L)'
;MCSCFTLFIVLYLLNMPDESFGEMFTSMLSVNQAVSAERKLIDHLIIYIEHEAQRLEDIKRFFSRVTSLHDGIYNEPSDPIANPIAAFKLVKRLKSEWLNVVHSTEAEENIKVLREDYRRMESSLPKLEDLRGAAHGLMRLQDVYNLHVESLVRGHFQQISDPVDFYKLSVSDMLSGDDCFLVGKVAYDLEDYYHSVLWFEEAVRLFRGTEWSPENEGTLEDALDHLAFSHFKTGNISHALSLSRELLLHDPMNRRVHFNVEKYEKLLNENLPATSSGLTLKRPDGIYLRTRNAYEQLCQTKGSQPIRREIISLQPYVVLFHGFVTQAEAKNIRKYAMPGLRRSVVASGMNQATAEYRISKSAWLKESAHEVVGKLDQRITLVTGLNVQPPYAEYLQVVNYGIGGHYEPHFDHATSDSSPLYRLKTGNRVATIMIYLSPVQAGGSTAFIYANFSVPVVQNAALFWWNLHKNGQGNVDTLHAGCPVIVGNKWGMFKNKNFHKVTCTAVTNIVHPKIIILSSSTHSPLVQILFKFFSYVQHNRTYTEEWWKPLLYILYFDLYNGCQWLLFFNILQKILFCLHPKKETHKSLELF
;
A
#
# COMPACT_ATOMS: atom_id res chain seq x y z
N MET A 1 40.15 41.70 -22.46
CA MET A 1 38.84 41.08 -22.12
C MET A 1 38.91 39.58 -21.87
N CYS A 2 39.83 38.80 -22.47
CA CYS A 2 39.94 37.35 -22.18
C CYS A 2 40.40 36.99 -20.75
N SER A 3 41.18 37.83 -20.06
CA SER A 3 41.74 37.46 -18.73
C SER A 3 40.77 37.66 -17.56
N CYS A 4 39.70 38.44 -17.73
CA CYS A 4 38.67 38.61 -16.70
C CYS A 4 37.63 37.49 -16.74
N PHE A 5 37.42 36.87 -17.91
CA PHE A 5 36.46 35.79 -18.09
C PHE A 5 36.96 34.47 -17.48
N THR A 6 38.26 34.19 -17.56
CA THR A 6 38.88 33.02 -16.91
C THR A 6 38.90 33.15 -15.40
N LEU A 7 39.10 34.36 -14.84
CA LEU A 7 39.04 34.58 -13.39
C LEU A 7 37.63 34.38 -12.82
N PHE A 8 36.60 34.79 -13.58
CA PHE A 8 35.20 34.60 -13.19
C PHE A 8 34.78 33.12 -13.19
N ILE A 9 35.24 32.31 -14.15
CA ILE A 9 34.96 30.87 -14.18
C ILE A 9 35.67 30.13 -13.03
N VAL A 10 36.89 30.52 -12.69
CA VAL A 10 37.62 29.95 -11.54
C VAL A 10 36.97 30.32 -10.21
N LEU A 11 36.48 31.56 -10.05
CA LEU A 11 35.73 31.99 -8.86
C LEU A 11 34.33 31.34 -8.76
N TYR A 12 33.70 30.99 -9.88
CA TYR A 12 32.42 30.27 -9.89
C TYR A 12 32.60 28.77 -9.57
N LEU A 13 33.71 28.17 -10.00
CA LEU A 13 34.05 26.79 -9.63
C LEU A 13 34.52 26.65 -8.17
N LEU A 14 35.07 27.72 -7.59
CA LEU A 14 35.43 27.80 -6.15
C LEU A 14 34.26 28.22 -5.24
N ASN A 15 33.13 28.64 -5.82
CA ASN A 15 31.87 28.94 -5.10
C ASN A 15 30.71 28.07 -5.64
N MET A 16 31.01 26.81 -5.99
CA MET A 16 29.93 25.82 -5.98
C MET A 16 29.48 25.73 -4.51
N PRO A 17 28.20 25.98 -4.19
CA PRO A 17 27.71 25.67 -2.85
C PRO A 17 28.09 24.20 -2.57
N ASP A 18 28.60 23.94 -1.36
CA ASP A 18 28.79 22.57 -0.85
C ASP A 18 27.64 21.71 -1.37
N GLU A 19 27.96 20.59 -2.01
CA GLU A 19 26.95 19.64 -2.48
C GLU A 19 25.95 19.46 -1.33
N SER A 20 24.75 20.01 -1.50
CA SER A 20 23.71 19.86 -0.50
C SER A 20 23.29 18.41 -0.58
N PHE A 21 23.97 17.55 0.18
CA PHE A 21 23.57 16.17 0.40
C PHE A 21 22.18 16.26 1.03
N GLY A 22 21.15 16.01 0.21
CA GLY A 22 19.80 15.84 0.72
C GLY A 22 19.75 14.67 1.69
N GLU A 23 18.72 14.64 2.52
CA GLU A 23 18.42 13.58 3.50
C GLU A 23 18.74 12.18 2.93
N MET A 24 19.67 11.46 3.54
CA MET A 24 20.26 10.22 3.05
C MET A 24 19.24 9.07 3.01
N PHE A 25 18.31 9.03 3.96
CA PHE A 25 17.28 7.98 4.06
C PHE A 25 16.24 8.03 2.92
N THR A 26 16.19 9.12 2.16
CA THR A 26 15.20 9.31 1.09
C THR A 26 15.49 8.47 -0.15
N SER A 27 16.71 7.94 -0.29
CA SER A 27 17.15 7.19 -1.47
C SER A 27 18.12 6.06 -1.12
N MET A 28 17.85 4.87 -1.67
CA MET A 28 18.77 3.74 -1.56
C MET A 28 20.13 4.00 -2.23
N LEU A 29 20.20 4.92 -3.19
CA LEU A 29 21.47 5.34 -3.78
C LEU A 29 22.36 6.02 -2.73
N SER A 30 21.78 6.91 -1.93
CA SER A 30 22.48 7.63 -0.87
C SER A 30 22.87 6.71 0.29
N VAL A 31 21.98 5.77 0.67
CA VAL A 31 22.31 4.71 1.64
C VAL A 31 23.48 3.84 1.16
N ASN A 32 23.52 3.48 -0.13
CA ASN A 32 24.64 2.72 -0.70
C ASN A 32 25.97 3.49 -0.66
N GLN A 33 25.95 4.84 -0.71
CA GLN A 33 27.17 5.64 -0.57
C GLN A 33 27.71 5.59 0.86
N ALA A 34 26.85 5.49 1.88
CA ALA A 34 27.26 5.38 3.28
C ALA A 34 28.11 4.14 3.57
N VAL A 35 27.88 3.03 2.84
CA VAL A 35 28.71 1.81 2.93
C VAL A 35 30.18 2.12 2.64
N SER A 36 30.47 3.04 1.72
CA SER A 36 31.85 3.43 1.45
C SER A 36 32.45 4.28 2.58
N ALA A 37 31.65 5.05 3.31
CA ALA A 37 32.11 5.81 4.47
C ALA A 37 32.41 4.85 5.63
N GLU A 38 31.52 3.90 5.91
CA GLU A 38 31.74 2.88 6.93
C GLU A 38 33.01 2.06 6.69
N ARG A 39 33.28 1.63 5.44
CA ARG A 39 34.54 0.93 5.10
C ARG A 39 35.79 1.72 5.49
N LYS A 40 35.80 3.04 5.25
CA LYS A 40 36.92 3.90 5.63
C LYS A 40 37.05 4.04 7.15
N LEU A 41 35.92 4.12 7.88
CA LEU A 41 35.95 4.13 9.35
C LEU A 41 36.50 2.82 9.91
N ILE A 42 36.14 1.67 9.31
CA ILE A 42 36.72 0.37 9.66
C ILE A 42 38.24 0.38 9.44
N ASP A 43 38.72 0.88 8.31
CA ASP A 43 40.17 0.98 8.04
C ASP A 43 40.90 1.83 9.11
N HIS A 44 40.33 2.98 9.49
CA HIS A 44 40.90 3.82 10.56
C HIS A 44 40.84 3.14 11.93
N LEU A 45 39.77 2.40 12.23
CA LEU A 45 39.62 1.67 13.48
C LEU A 45 40.63 0.51 13.57
N ILE A 46 40.91 -0.19 12.47
CA ILE A 46 41.95 -1.23 12.40
C ILE A 46 43.30 -0.65 12.79
N ILE A 47 43.68 0.50 12.22
CA ILE A 47 44.96 1.18 12.54
C ILE A 47 45.02 1.54 14.04
N TYR A 48 43.94 2.09 14.59
CA TYR A 48 43.87 2.40 16.02
C TYR A 48 44.03 1.16 16.90
N ILE A 49 43.35 0.06 16.56
CA ILE A 49 43.45 -1.21 17.29
C ILE A 49 44.89 -1.74 17.24
N GLU A 50 45.55 -1.70 16.09
CA GLU A 50 46.95 -2.13 15.96
C GLU A 50 47.89 -1.31 16.84
N HIS A 51 47.74 0.02 16.86
CA HIS A 51 48.55 0.91 17.70
C HIS A 51 48.28 0.70 19.19
N GLU A 52 47.03 0.54 19.62
CA GLU A 52 46.70 0.24 21.02
C GLU A 52 47.18 -1.15 21.45
N ALA A 53 47.10 -2.14 20.56
CA ALA A 53 47.63 -3.49 20.83
C ALA A 53 49.14 -3.44 21.03
N GLN A 54 49.88 -2.71 20.19
CA GLN A 54 51.32 -2.53 20.31
C GLN A 54 51.69 -1.80 21.61
N ARG A 55 51.01 -0.69 21.93
CA ARG A 55 51.18 0.03 23.20
C ARG A 55 50.95 -0.89 24.40
N LEU A 56 49.88 -1.69 24.37
CA LEU A 56 49.58 -2.62 25.45
C LEU A 56 50.64 -3.72 25.57
N GLU A 57 51.17 -4.22 24.46
CA GLU A 57 52.28 -5.18 24.45
C GLU A 57 53.55 -4.59 25.06
N ASP A 58 53.85 -3.33 24.79
CA ASP A 58 55.00 -2.63 25.37
C ASP A 58 54.86 -2.47 26.89
N ILE A 59 53.66 -2.15 27.38
CA ILE A 59 53.35 -2.08 28.82
C ILE A 59 53.44 -3.48 29.45
N LYS A 60 52.87 -4.51 28.82
CA LYS A 60 52.96 -5.90 29.30
C LYS A 60 54.40 -6.38 29.38
N ARG A 61 55.21 -6.12 28.36
CA ARG A 61 56.64 -6.42 28.33
C ARG A 61 57.38 -5.72 29.45
N PHE A 62 57.09 -4.44 29.71
CA PHE A 62 57.65 -3.72 30.85
C PHE A 62 57.26 -4.38 32.17
N PHE A 63 55.96 -4.65 32.37
CA PHE A 63 55.43 -5.30 33.57
C PHE A 63 56.10 -6.66 33.82
N SER A 64 56.10 -7.57 32.85
CA SER A 64 56.71 -8.89 32.99
C SER A 64 58.20 -8.81 33.34
N ARG A 65 58.94 -7.88 32.73
CA ARG A 65 60.36 -7.65 33.04
C ARG A 65 60.56 -7.17 34.48
N VAL A 66 59.73 -6.24 34.96
CA VAL A 66 59.83 -5.71 36.33
C VAL A 66 59.43 -6.76 37.36
N THR A 67 58.34 -7.50 37.13
CA THR A 67 57.87 -8.57 38.02
C THR A 67 58.89 -9.69 38.13
N SER A 68 59.44 -10.18 37.01
CA SER A 68 60.49 -11.20 37.03
C SER A 68 61.75 -10.75 37.80
N LEU A 69 62.14 -9.48 37.66
CA LEU A 69 63.24 -8.92 38.45
C LEU A 69 62.88 -8.83 39.94
N HIS A 70 61.64 -8.49 40.27
CA HIS A 70 61.15 -8.43 41.65
C HIS A 70 61.18 -9.81 42.32
N ASP A 71 60.58 -10.79 41.67
CA ASP A 71 60.45 -12.17 42.17
C ASP A 71 61.80 -12.90 42.25
N GLY A 72 62.69 -12.68 41.29
CA GLY A 72 63.98 -13.39 41.24
C GLY A 72 65.10 -12.75 42.06
N ILE A 73 65.17 -11.42 42.14
CA ILE A 73 66.29 -10.75 42.81
C ILE A 73 65.91 -10.33 44.22
N TYR A 74 64.70 -9.81 44.46
CA TYR A 74 64.39 -9.11 45.72
C TYR A 74 63.64 -9.98 46.75
N ASN A 75 63.19 -11.18 46.36
CA ASN A 75 62.53 -12.15 47.24
C ASN A 75 63.45 -13.32 47.68
N GLU A 76 64.74 -13.30 47.31
CA GLU A 76 65.74 -14.29 47.72
C GLU A 76 66.20 -14.08 49.19
N PRO A 77 66.58 -15.13 49.95
CA PRO A 77 66.90 -15.03 51.38
C PRO A 77 68.19 -14.24 51.70
N SER A 78 69.06 -14.03 50.72
CA SER A 78 70.31 -13.26 50.87
C SER A 78 70.09 -11.81 50.47
N ASP A 79 70.51 -10.84 51.29
CA ASP A 79 70.24 -9.40 51.12
C ASP A 79 70.68 -8.85 49.73
N PRO A 80 69.75 -8.75 48.76
CA PRO A 80 70.08 -8.48 47.35
C PRO A 80 70.50 -7.02 47.14
N ILE A 81 70.11 -6.14 48.07
CA ILE A 81 70.38 -4.70 48.05
C ILE A 81 71.85 -4.42 48.40
N ALA A 82 72.54 -5.38 49.03
CA ALA A 82 73.98 -5.32 49.26
C ALA A 82 74.80 -5.39 47.95
N ASN A 83 74.21 -5.82 46.83
CA ASN A 83 74.85 -5.81 45.52
C ASN A 83 74.70 -4.42 44.86
N PRO A 84 75.80 -3.65 44.66
CA PRO A 84 75.74 -2.30 44.09
C PRO A 84 75.11 -2.25 42.68
N ILE A 85 75.21 -3.32 41.91
CA ILE A 85 74.61 -3.43 40.56
C ILE A 85 73.09 -3.54 40.67
N ALA A 86 72.59 -4.38 41.59
CA ALA A 86 71.16 -4.54 41.82
C ALA A 86 70.52 -3.25 42.39
N ALA A 87 71.22 -2.58 43.31
CA ALA A 87 70.83 -1.29 43.85
C ALA A 87 70.79 -0.20 42.75
N PHE A 88 71.82 -0.09 41.92
CA PHE A 88 71.83 0.86 40.79
C PHE A 88 70.69 0.60 39.80
N LYS A 89 70.45 -0.66 39.41
CA LYS A 89 69.36 -1.01 38.48
C LYS A 89 67.97 -0.69 39.06
N LEU A 90 67.77 -0.86 40.36
CA LEU A 90 66.53 -0.48 41.04
C LEU A 90 66.34 1.05 41.01
N VAL A 91 67.36 1.80 41.43
CA VAL A 91 67.32 3.28 41.45
C VAL A 91 67.07 3.83 40.05
N LYS A 92 67.78 3.33 39.03
CA LYS A 92 67.56 3.73 37.63
C LYS A 92 66.12 3.42 37.18
N ARG A 93 65.62 2.22 37.48
CA ARG A 93 64.25 1.81 37.10
C ARG A 93 63.21 2.75 37.73
N LEU A 94 63.31 3.03 39.03
CA LEU A 94 62.38 3.91 39.75
C LEU A 94 62.50 5.38 39.30
N LYS A 95 63.72 5.85 39.01
CA LYS A 95 63.93 7.26 38.66
C LYS A 95 63.62 7.57 37.19
N SER A 96 63.80 6.61 36.28
CA SER A 96 63.74 6.88 34.82
C SER A 96 62.77 5.96 34.08
N GLU A 97 62.87 4.64 34.26
CA GLU A 97 62.10 3.71 33.42
C GLU A 97 60.60 3.72 33.73
N TRP A 98 60.21 3.84 35.01
CA TRP A 98 58.81 4.00 35.40
C TRP A 98 58.20 5.31 34.88
N LEU A 99 58.99 6.39 34.82
CA LEU A 99 58.49 7.67 34.30
C LEU A 99 58.09 7.57 32.83
N ASN A 100 58.84 6.80 32.02
CA ASN A 100 58.50 6.59 30.61
C ASN A 100 57.14 5.90 30.43
N VAL A 101 56.75 5.03 31.36
CA VAL A 101 55.44 4.33 31.32
C VAL A 101 54.33 5.23 31.85
N VAL A 102 54.55 5.89 33.00
CA VAL A 102 53.53 6.72 33.66
C VAL A 102 53.22 8.00 32.89
N HIS A 103 54.21 8.58 32.21
CA HIS A 103 54.06 9.81 31.44
C HIS A 103 54.00 9.57 29.92
N SER A 104 53.80 8.32 29.48
CA SER A 104 53.57 8.06 28.05
C SER A 104 52.25 8.70 27.60
N THR A 105 52.31 9.47 26.51
CA THR A 105 51.16 10.10 25.85
C THR A 105 50.59 9.25 24.72
N GLU A 106 51.15 8.07 24.47
CA GLU A 106 50.79 7.21 23.32
C GLU A 106 49.29 6.90 23.27
N ALA A 107 48.65 6.68 24.43
CA ALA A 107 47.20 6.43 24.52
C ALA A 107 46.38 7.61 23.96
N GLU A 108 46.77 8.82 24.37
CA GLU A 108 46.09 10.06 23.98
C GLU A 108 46.34 10.38 22.52
N GLU A 109 47.56 10.11 22.04
CA GLU A 109 47.94 10.28 20.64
C GLU A 109 47.18 9.33 19.73
N ASN A 110 47.11 8.03 20.07
CA ASN A 110 46.39 7.01 19.31
C ASN A 110 44.91 7.38 19.13
N ILE A 111 44.20 7.69 20.22
CA ILE A 111 42.77 8.04 20.14
C ILE A 111 42.55 9.39 19.45
N LYS A 112 43.50 10.32 19.57
CA LYS A 112 43.42 11.62 18.90
C LYS A 112 43.44 11.46 17.38
N VAL A 113 44.29 10.58 16.84
CA VAL A 113 44.32 10.27 15.40
C VAL A 113 42.96 9.77 14.92
N LEU A 114 42.39 8.76 15.60
CA LEU A 114 41.07 8.22 15.25
C LEU A 114 39.97 9.29 15.28
N ARG A 115 39.98 10.16 16.31
CA ARG A 115 39.02 11.27 16.42
C ARG A 115 39.16 12.28 15.28
N GLU A 116 40.38 12.59 14.86
CA GLU A 116 40.64 13.51 13.75
C GLU A 116 40.25 12.91 12.40
N ASP A 117 40.46 11.60 12.20
CA ASP A 117 39.97 10.87 11.04
C ASP A 117 38.44 10.87 10.97
N TYR A 118 37.76 10.59 12.09
CA TYR A 118 36.30 10.64 12.17
C TYR A 118 35.76 12.04 11.86
N ARG A 119 36.32 13.10 12.47
CA ARG A 119 35.91 14.50 12.23
C ARG A 119 36.03 14.90 10.76
N ARG A 120 37.04 14.41 10.04
CA ARG A 120 37.20 14.68 8.60
C ARG A 120 36.10 14.04 7.74
N MET A 121 35.43 13.02 8.27
CA MET A 121 34.37 12.29 7.58
C MET A 121 32.97 12.69 8.02
N GLU A 122 32.83 13.38 9.15
CA GLU A 122 31.55 13.73 9.80
C GLU A 122 30.53 14.35 8.84
N SER A 123 30.96 15.19 7.90
CA SER A 123 30.07 15.80 6.89
C SER A 123 29.46 14.80 5.90
N SER A 124 30.07 13.62 5.74
CA SER A 124 29.60 12.55 4.86
C SER A 124 28.84 11.44 5.60
N LEU A 125 28.76 11.51 6.93
CA LEU A 125 28.06 10.54 7.76
C LEU A 125 26.56 10.88 7.87
N PRO A 126 25.70 9.89 8.12
CA PRO A 126 24.28 10.13 8.35
C PRO A 126 24.07 11.01 9.58
N LYS A 127 23.09 11.90 9.51
CA LYS A 127 22.70 12.77 10.61
C LYS A 127 21.57 12.12 11.42
N LEU A 128 21.27 12.72 12.58
CA LEU A 128 20.14 12.29 13.43
C LEU A 128 18.79 12.31 12.68
N GLU A 129 18.60 13.25 11.75
CA GLU A 129 17.41 13.31 10.90
C GLU A 129 17.28 12.09 9.97
N ASP A 130 18.41 11.55 9.50
CA ASP A 130 18.43 10.35 8.66
C ASP A 130 18.01 9.11 9.43
N LEU A 131 18.51 8.99 10.65
CA LEU A 131 18.16 7.90 11.55
C LEU A 131 16.66 7.91 11.90
N ARG A 132 16.12 9.10 12.23
CA ARG A 132 14.69 9.29 12.48
C ARG A 132 13.86 9.00 11.22
N GLY A 133 14.31 9.48 10.07
CA GLY A 133 13.68 9.22 8.77
C GLY A 133 13.62 7.74 8.42
N ALA A 134 14.69 6.99 8.70
CA ALA A 134 14.74 5.55 8.52
C ALA A 134 13.75 4.82 9.46
N ALA A 135 13.68 5.20 10.73
CA ALA A 135 12.69 4.68 11.68
C ALA A 135 11.25 4.94 11.21
N HIS A 136 10.95 6.14 10.68
CA HIS A 136 9.67 6.46 10.04
C HIS A 136 9.40 5.58 8.82
N GLY A 137 10.44 5.26 8.05
CA GLY A 137 10.38 4.32 6.94
C GLY A 137 9.90 2.94 7.40
N LEU A 138 10.50 2.39 8.47
CA LEU A 138 10.12 1.09 9.02
C LEU A 138 8.67 1.06 9.52
N MET A 139 8.25 2.06 10.30
CA MET A 139 6.86 2.19 10.76
C MET A 139 5.88 2.31 9.57
N ARG A 140 6.26 3.06 8.53
CA ARG A 140 5.44 3.16 7.31
C ARG A 140 5.31 1.83 6.58
N LEU A 141 6.37 1.03 6.51
CA LEU A 141 6.33 -0.30 5.90
C LEU A 141 5.44 -1.25 6.71
N GLN A 142 5.60 -1.24 8.03
CA GLN A 142 4.75 -2.00 8.97
C GLN A 142 3.27 -1.70 8.69
N ASP A 143 2.94 -0.43 8.59
CA ASP A 143 1.59 0.06 8.37
C ASP A 143 1.03 -0.27 6.98
N VAL A 144 1.76 0.11 5.92
CA VAL A 144 1.28 -0.02 4.54
C VAL A 144 1.10 -1.47 4.15
N TYR A 145 2.00 -2.35 4.59
CA TYR A 145 1.95 -3.78 4.28
C TYR A 145 1.31 -4.62 5.38
N ASN A 146 0.82 -4.02 6.46
CA ASN A 146 0.21 -4.70 7.60
C ASN A 146 1.12 -5.82 8.15
N LEU A 147 2.37 -5.48 8.48
CA LEU A 147 3.43 -6.45 8.84
C LEU A 147 3.44 -6.76 10.35
N HIS A 148 3.84 -7.99 10.69
CA HIS A 148 4.24 -8.34 12.05
C HIS A 148 5.61 -7.75 12.40
N VAL A 149 5.71 -7.01 13.51
CA VAL A 149 6.99 -6.44 13.99
C VAL A 149 8.01 -7.54 14.30
N GLU A 150 7.59 -8.62 14.99
CA GLU A 150 8.46 -9.78 15.27
C GLU A 150 9.09 -10.38 14.00
N SER A 151 8.30 -10.54 12.94
CA SER A 151 8.77 -11.06 11.66
C SER A 151 9.67 -10.05 10.94
N LEU A 152 9.28 -8.77 10.95
CA LEU A 152 10.03 -7.68 10.33
C LEU A 152 11.44 -7.55 10.93
N VAL A 153 11.57 -7.65 12.25
CA VAL A 153 12.85 -7.64 12.99
C VAL A 153 13.79 -8.73 12.53
N ARG A 154 13.26 -9.90 12.12
CA ARG A 154 14.03 -11.03 11.58
C ARG A 154 14.31 -10.92 10.07
N GLY A 155 13.86 -9.84 9.42
CA GLY A 155 13.94 -9.65 7.97
C GLY A 155 12.90 -10.46 7.18
N HIS A 156 11.83 -10.91 7.82
CA HIS A 156 10.72 -11.64 7.21
C HIS A 156 9.52 -10.70 7.01
N PHE A 157 9.14 -10.47 5.75
CA PHE A 157 8.03 -9.58 5.42
C PHE A 157 6.74 -10.38 5.33
N GLN A 158 6.13 -10.56 6.51
CA GLN A 158 4.92 -11.36 6.73
C GLN A 158 3.76 -10.45 7.12
N GLN A 159 2.62 -10.61 6.46
CA GLN A 159 1.41 -9.86 6.78
C GLN A 159 0.69 -10.45 8.00
N ILE A 160 0.00 -9.62 8.78
CA ILE A 160 -0.78 -10.08 9.93
C ILE A 160 -1.95 -11.01 9.49
N SER A 161 -2.47 -10.80 8.28
CA SER A 161 -3.56 -11.58 7.71
C SER A 161 -3.14 -12.85 6.98
N ASP A 162 -1.85 -13.00 6.64
CA ASP A 162 -1.34 -14.11 5.83
C ASP A 162 0.00 -14.60 6.40
N PRO A 163 0.08 -15.85 6.87
CA PRO A 163 1.30 -16.38 7.45
C PRO A 163 2.42 -16.65 6.43
N VAL A 164 2.21 -16.41 5.13
CA VAL A 164 3.24 -16.62 4.10
C VAL A 164 4.06 -15.35 3.90
N ASP A 165 5.40 -15.48 4.01
CA ASP A 165 6.34 -14.42 3.64
C ASP A 165 6.18 -14.08 2.15
N PHE A 166 5.78 -12.85 1.83
CA PHE A 166 5.79 -12.41 0.43
C PHE A 166 7.18 -11.99 -0.03
N TYR A 167 8.07 -11.69 0.93
CA TYR A 167 9.48 -11.42 0.70
C TYR A 167 10.32 -11.85 1.90
N LYS A 168 11.50 -12.43 1.62
CA LYS A 168 12.47 -12.88 2.61
C LYS A 168 13.87 -12.51 2.13
N LEU A 169 14.65 -11.86 2.99
CA LEU A 169 16.05 -11.57 2.68
C LEU A 169 16.91 -12.86 2.70
N SER A 170 17.86 -12.91 1.76
CA SER A 170 18.80 -14.04 1.62
C SER A 170 19.91 -14.03 2.67
N VAL A 171 20.24 -12.83 3.18
CA VAL A 171 21.18 -12.59 4.28
C VAL A 171 20.38 -11.83 5.34
N SER A 172 20.23 -12.42 6.53
CA SER A 172 19.45 -11.85 7.63
C SER A 172 20.44 -11.37 8.68
N ASP A 173 20.66 -10.06 8.74
CA ASP A 173 21.01 -9.40 9.99
C ASP A 173 19.69 -9.04 10.67
N MET A 174 19.53 -9.52 11.89
CA MET A 174 18.34 -9.29 12.70
C MET A 174 18.49 -7.97 13.45
N LEU A 175 17.42 -7.17 13.53
CA LEU A 175 17.42 -5.98 14.38
C LEU A 175 17.62 -6.40 15.84
N SER A 176 18.52 -5.71 16.53
CA SER A 176 18.81 -5.90 17.95
C SER A 176 17.71 -5.30 18.84
N GLY A 177 17.80 -5.56 20.15
CA GLY A 177 16.94 -4.89 21.14
C GLY A 177 17.11 -3.37 21.12
N ASP A 178 18.33 -2.89 20.88
CA ASP A 178 18.65 -1.46 20.79
C ASP A 178 18.04 -0.82 19.54
N ASP A 179 18.13 -1.50 18.39
CA ASP A 179 17.49 -1.04 17.15
C ASP A 179 15.97 -0.90 17.32
N CYS A 180 15.34 -1.89 17.96
CA CYS A 180 13.91 -1.87 18.24
C CYS A 180 13.55 -0.76 19.24
N PHE A 181 14.38 -0.56 20.26
CA PHE A 181 14.23 0.53 21.23
C PHE A 181 14.28 1.89 20.54
N LEU A 182 15.24 2.11 19.64
CA LEU A 182 15.37 3.35 18.89
C LEU A 182 14.12 3.65 18.04
N VAL A 183 13.60 2.66 17.29
CA VAL A 183 12.35 2.84 16.52
C VAL A 183 11.17 3.15 17.44
N GLY A 184 11.05 2.43 18.55
CA GLY A 184 10.03 2.66 19.57
C GLY A 184 10.13 4.05 20.23
N LYS A 185 11.35 4.55 20.44
CA LYS A 185 11.64 5.88 21.01
C LYS A 185 11.28 6.99 20.05
N VAL A 186 11.58 6.84 18.75
CA VAL A 186 11.12 7.79 17.73
C VAL A 186 9.59 7.87 17.68
N ALA A 187 8.90 6.72 17.75
CA ALA A 187 7.45 6.70 17.83
C ALA A 187 6.92 7.38 19.12
N TYR A 188 7.56 7.10 20.25
CA TYR A 188 7.23 7.67 21.56
C TYR A 188 7.35 9.20 21.57
N ASP A 189 8.45 9.74 21.03
CA ASP A 189 8.72 11.19 20.95
C ASP A 189 7.69 11.92 20.08
N LEU A 190 7.04 11.20 19.15
CA LEU A 190 5.96 11.71 18.31
C LEU A 190 4.57 11.48 18.90
N GLU A 191 4.48 10.97 20.12
CA GLU A 191 3.25 10.56 20.78
C GLU A 191 2.46 9.47 20.01
N ASP A 192 3.13 8.74 19.12
CA ASP A 192 2.59 7.58 18.43
C ASP A 192 2.72 6.34 19.32
N TYR A 193 1.84 6.27 20.32
CA TYR A 193 1.83 5.16 21.27
C TYR A 193 1.38 3.83 20.64
N TYR A 194 0.82 3.83 19.43
CA TYR A 194 0.50 2.60 18.69
C TYR A 194 1.79 1.91 18.24
N HIS A 195 2.67 2.63 17.54
CA HIS A 195 3.96 2.06 17.13
C HIS A 195 4.90 1.86 18.32
N SER A 196 4.92 2.81 19.26
CA SER A 196 5.78 2.74 20.43
C SER A 196 5.58 1.46 21.24
N VAL A 197 4.32 1.06 21.52
CA VAL A 197 4.04 -0.21 22.21
C VAL A 197 4.61 -1.39 21.44
N LEU A 198 4.31 -1.51 20.15
CA LEU A 198 4.68 -2.68 19.34
C LEU A 198 6.20 -2.84 19.22
N TRP A 199 6.94 -1.75 19.04
CA TRP A 199 8.40 -1.79 18.93
C TRP A 199 9.09 -1.97 20.29
N PHE A 200 8.59 -1.36 21.36
CA PHE A 200 9.16 -1.57 22.69
C PHE A 200 8.86 -2.95 23.27
N GLU A 201 7.70 -3.56 22.97
CA GLU A 201 7.43 -4.96 23.34
C GLU A 201 8.51 -5.89 22.77
N GLU A 202 8.86 -5.69 21.49
CA GLU A 202 9.90 -6.46 20.82
C GLU A 202 11.31 -6.11 21.34
N ALA A 203 11.59 -4.84 21.63
CA ALA A 203 12.84 -4.42 22.26
C ALA A 203 13.06 -5.11 23.62
N VAL A 204 12.05 -5.06 24.50
CA VAL A 204 12.08 -5.75 25.81
C VAL A 204 12.25 -7.25 25.63
N ARG A 205 11.56 -7.86 24.65
CA ARG A 205 11.70 -9.29 24.33
C ARG A 205 13.14 -9.66 23.96
N LEU A 206 13.83 -8.81 23.21
CA LEU A 206 15.21 -9.04 22.76
C LEU A 206 16.25 -8.71 23.83
N PHE A 207 16.04 -7.67 24.63
CA PHE A 207 16.91 -7.35 25.76
C PHE A 207 16.86 -8.43 26.85
N ARG A 208 15.73 -9.12 27.02
CA ARG A 208 15.64 -10.27 27.92
C ARG A 208 16.50 -11.42 27.41
N GLY A 209 17.64 -11.63 28.05
CA GLY A 209 18.56 -12.73 27.76
C GLY A 209 19.72 -12.35 26.84
N THR A 210 19.93 -11.07 26.58
CA THR A 210 21.13 -10.54 25.90
C THR A 210 21.96 -9.70 26.88
N GLU A 211 23.29 -9.77 26.76
CA GLU A 211 24.17 -8.88 27.51
C GLU A 211 24.18 -7.50 26.85
N TRP A 212 24.18 -6.45 27.67
CA TRP A 212 24.25 -5.09 27.18
C TRP A 212 25.63 -4.81 26.58
N SER A 213 25.66 -4.16 25.41
CA SER A 213 26.88 -3.79 24.71
C SER A 213 27.16 -2.29 24.85
N PRO A 214 28.42 -1.85 24.98
CA PRO A 214 28.79 -0.43 25.07
C PRO A 214 28.32 0.45 23.91
N GLU A 215 28.05 -0.15 22.75
CA GLU A 215 27.57 0.54 21.55
C GLU A 215 26.07 0.86 21.60
N ASN A 216 25.32 0.19 22.47
CA ASN A 216 23.86 0.37 22.58
C ASN A 216 23.53 1.72 23.25
N GLU A 217 22.52 2.42 22.73
CA GLU A 217 22.02 3.65 23.35
C GLU A 217 20.98 3.41 24.45
N GLY A 218 20.23 2.31 24.37
CA GLY A 218 19.17 1.95 25.32
C GLY A 218 19.50 0.71 26.15
N THR A 219 18.83 0.59 27.29
CA THR A 219 18.88 -0.60 28.15
C THR A 219 17.52 -1.28 28.29
N LEU A 220 17.50 -2.45 28.94
CA LEU A 220 16.25 -3.12 29.32
C LEU A 220 15.39 -2.22 30.21
N GLU A 221 16.01 -1.53 31.17
CA GLU A 221 15.34 -0.61 32.08
C GLU A 221 14.70 0.56 31.34
N ASP A 222 15.41 1.14 30.37
CA ASP A 222 14.87 2.20 29.52
C ASP A 222 13.68 1.70 28.70
N ALA A 223 13.80 0.53 28.08
CA ALA A 223 12.73 -0.06 27.28
C ALA A 223 11.48 -0.37 28.12
N LEU A 224 11.65 -0.95 29.32
CA LEU A 224 10.57 -1.22 30.27
C LEU A 224 9.85 0.05 30.71
N ASP A 225 10.61 1.11 30.99
CA ASP A 225 10.05 2.40 31.43
C ASP A 225 9.20 3.05 30.34
N HIS A 226 9.73 3.15 29.12
CA HIS A 226 8.99 3.75 28.00
C HIS A 226 7.78 2.89 27.63
N LEU A 227 7.93 1.56 27.61
CA LEU A 227 6.83 0.64 27.32
C LEU A 227 5.70 0.75 28.35
N ALA A 228 6.03 0.84 29.64
CA ALA A 228 5.06 1.01 30.71
C ALA A 228 4.24 2.29 30.51
N PHE A 229 4.90 3.41 30.17
CA PHE A 229 4.19 4.66 29.89
C PHE A 229 3.34 4.58 28.61
N SER A 230 3.82 3.95 27.54
CA SER A 230 3.06 3.76 26.30
C SER A 230 1.80 2.91 26.51
N HIS A 231 1.88 1.85 27.33
CA HIS A 231 0.69 1.10 27.73
C HIS A 231 -0.29 1.91 28.57
N PHE A 232 0.22 2.75 29.48
CA PHE A 232 -0.64 3.66 30.25
C PHE A 232 -1.38 4.63 29.32
N LYS A 233 -0.69 5.20 28.32
CA LYS A 233 -1.27 6.11 27.33
C LYS A 233 -2.30 5.47 26.41
N THR A 234 -2.15 4.17 26.13
CA THR A 234 -3.11 3.39 25.32
C THR A 234 -4.25 2.79 26.15
N GLY A 235 -4.28 3.05 27.46
CA GLY A 235 -5.34 2.63 28.37
C GLY A 235 -5.16 1.24 28.98
N ASN A 236 -4.07 0.53 28.68
CA ASN A 236 -3.75 -0.76 29.27
C ASN A 236 -3.01 -0.60 30.61
N ILE A 237 -3.71 -0.06 31.61
CA ILE A 237 -3.15 0.27 32.93
C ILE A 237 -2.62 -0.98 33.65
N SER A 238 -3.28 -2.13 33.47
CA SER A 238 -2.83 -3.41 34.03
C SER A 238 -1.46 -3.83 33.54
N HIS A 239 -1.20 -3.67 32.23
CA HIS A 239 0.09 -4.02 31.65
C HIS A 239 1.17 -3.00 32.05
N ALA A 240 0.83 -1.70 32.05
CA ALA A 240 1.72 -0.65 32.55
C ALA A 240 2.18 -0.89 34.01
N LEU A 241 1.26 -1.33 34.87
CA LEU A 241 1.57 -1.69 36.26
C LEU A 241 2.50 -2.90 36.34
N SER A 242 2.26 -3.94 35.54
CA SER A 242 3.11 -5.14 35.50
C SER A 242 4.56 -4.78 35.13
N LEU A 243 4.74 -4.01 34.06
CA LEU A 243 6.06 -3.57 33.60
C LEU A 243 6.76 -2.64 34.59
N SER A 244 6.01 -1.73 35.23
CA SER A 244 6.58 -0.84 36.26
C SER A 244 7.08 -1.61 37.48
N ARG A 245 6.37 -2.68 37.87
CA ARG A 245 6.84 -3.58 38.94
C ARG A 245 8.06 -4.38 38.54
N GLU A 246 8.12 -4.86 37.31
CA GLU A 246 9.31 -5.51 36.77
C GLU A 246 10.52 -4.57 36.80
N LEU A 247 10.35 -3.32 36.33
CA LEU A 247 11.41 -2.31 36.38
C LEU A 247 11.95 -2.08 37.79
N LEU A 248 11.10 -2.08 38.82
CA LEU A 248 11.53 -1.95 40.22
C LEU A 248 12.32 -3.15 40.75
N LEU A 249 12.26 -4.32 40.09
CA LEU A 249 13.16 -5.44 40.42
C LEU A 249 14.60 -5.15 40.00
N HIS A 250 14.78 -4.36 38.94
CA HIS A 250 16.08 -3.94 38.42
C HIS A 250 16.59 -2.66 39.09
N ASP A 251 15.72 -1.68 39.31
CA ASP A 251 16.02 -0.42 40.02
C ASP A 251 15.05 -0.17 41.20
N PRO A 252 15.30 -0.82 42.36
CA PRO A 252 14.42 -0.69 43.53
C PRO A 252 14.31 0.72 44.10
N MET A 253 15.26 1.61 43.80
CA MET A 253 15.33 2.96 44.36
C MET A 253 14.64 4.01 43.47
N ASN A 254 14.05 3.60 42.34
CA ASN A 254 13.42 4.49 41.39
C ASN A 254 12.13 5.13 41.93
N ARG A 255 12.26 6.31 42.54
CA ARG A 255 11.12 7.03 43.16
C ARG A 255 9.99 7.36 42.18
N ARG A 256 10.33 7.65 40.92
CA ARG A 256 9.33 7.97 39.88
C ARG A 256 8.48 6.75 39.56
N VAL A 257 9.11 5.58 39.43
CA VAL A 257 8.39 4.34 39.12
C VAL A 257 7.53 3.89 40.30
N HIS A 258 8.01 4.02 41.54
CA HIS A 258 7.17 3.81 42.73
C HIS A 258 5.90 4.66 42.71
N PHE A 259 6.02 5.95 42.41
CA PHE A 259 4.86 6.85 42.28
C PHE A 259 3.91 6.42 41.15
N ASN A 260 4.45 5.98 40.01
CA ASN A 260 3.63 5.45 38.90
C ASN A 260 2.86 4.19 39.31
N VAL A 261 3.50 3.27 40.03
CA VAL A 261 2.87 2.04 40.56
C VAL A 261 1.69 2.38 41.46
N GLU A 262 1.88 3.25 42.46
CA GLU A 262 0.80 3.69 43.36
C GLU A 262 -0.36 4.33 42.58
N LYS A 263 -0.04 5.16 41.58
CA LYS A 263 -1.02 5.80 40.71
C LYS A 263 -1.82 4.77 39.90
N TYR A 264 -1.15 3.80 39.28
CA TYR A 264 -1.80 2.77 38.45
C TYR A 264 -2.68 1.85 39.30
N GLU A 265 -2.22 1.46 40.50
CA GLU A 265 -3.01 0.68 41.46
C GLU A 265 -4.29 1.42 41.86
N LYS A 266 -4.18 2.71 42.17
CA LYS A 266 -5.35 3.55 42.49
C LYS A 266 -6.36 3.59 41.33
N LEU A 267 -5.89 3.82 40.10
CA LEU A 267 -6.74 3.88 38.91
C LEU A 267 -7.45 2.55 38.61
N LEU A 268 -6.80 1.41 38.88
CA LEU A 268 -7.40 0.08 38.72
C LEU A 268 -8.45 -0.21 39.81
N ASN A 269 -8.22 0.26 41.04
CA ASN A 269 -9.16 0.08 42.14
C ASN A 269 -10.43 0.96 42.01
N GLU A 270 -10.30 2.15 41.40
CA GLU A 270 -11.43 3.06 41.14
C GLU A 270 -12.31 2.59 39.96
N ASN A 271 -11.76 1.78 39.05
CA ASN A 271 -12.48 1.22 37.91
C ASN A 271 -12.84 -0.27 38.15
N LEU A 272 -13.94 -0.53 38.88
CA LEU A 272 -14.55 -1.89 38.96
C LEU A 272 -14.87 -2.42 37.55
N PRO A 273 -14.77 -3.75 37.30
CA PRO A 273 -14.52 -4.30 35.98
C PRO A 273 -15.74 -4.13 35.07
N ALA A 274 -15.77 -3.06 34.28
CA ALA A 274 -16.42 -3.13 32.99
C ALA A 274 -15.71 -4.25 32.23
N THR A 275 -16.50 -5.26 31.84
CA THR A 275 -16.10 -6.40 31.01
C THR A 275 -14.98 -5.99 30.07
N SER A 276 -13.83 -6.67 30.19
CA SER A 276 -12.65 -6.50 29.35
C SER A 276 -12.97 -6.85 27.90
N SER A 277 -13.75 -6.02 27.22
CA SER A 277 -13.80 -5.98 25.77
C SER A 277 -12.38 -5.61 25.34
N GLY A 278 -11.64 -6.60 24.82
CA GLY A 278 -10.20 -6.50 24.60
C GLY A 278 -9.78 -5.13 24.09
N LEU A 279 -8.95 -4.44 24.87
CA LEU A 279 -8.30 -3.19 24.49
C LEU A 279 -7.38 -3.49 23.30
N THR A 280 -7.97 -3.51 22.10
CA THR A 280 -7.21 -3.67 20.87
C THR A 280 -6.47 -2.36 20.63
N LEU A 281 -5.15 -2.44 20.53
CA LEU A 281 -4.31 -1.31 20.19
C LEU A 281 -4.75 -0.75 18.82
N LYS A 282 -5.29 0.47 18.81
CA LYS A 282 -5.81 1.09 17.58
C LYS A 282 -4.80 2.06 17.00
N ARG A 283 -4.54 1.91 15.71
CA ARG A 283 -3.72 2.85 14.93
C ARG A 283 -4.40 4.23 14.88
N PRO A 284 -3.68 5.33 15.06
CA PRO A 284 -4.23 6.67 14.92
C PRO A 284 -4.78 6.94 13.51
N ASP A 285 -5.88 7.70 13.44
CA ASP A 285 -6.45 8.16 12.18
C ASP A 285 -5.51 9.18 11.53
N GLY A 286 -5.05 8.87 10.31
CA GLY A 286 -4.17 9.76 9.56
C GLY A 286 -4.92 10.98 9.02
N ILE A 287 -4.50 12.19 9.39
CA ILE A 287 -5.12 13.44 8.92
C ILE A 287 -4.74 13.82 7.48
N TYR A 288 -3.66 13.24 6.95
CA TYR A 288 -3.04 13.70 5.70
C TYR A 288 -3.57 13.01 4.43
N LEU A 289 -3.98 11.74 4.53
CA LEU A 289 -4.34 10.91 3.38
C LEU A 289 -5.77 10.38 3.52
N ARG A 290 -6.75 11.10 2.97
CA ARG A 290 -8.16 10.67 2.96
C ARG A 290 -8.36 9.33 2.25
N THR A 291 -7.46 8.98 1.33
CA THR A 291 -7.48 7.73 0.55
C THR A 291 -6.53 6.68 1.11
N ARG A 292 -6.06 6.82 2.36
CA ARG A 292 -5.09 5.90 2.98
C ARG A 292 -5.49 4.43 2.87
N ASN A 293 -6.72 4.09 3.25
CA ASN A 293 -7.19 2.70 3.19
C ASN A 293 -7.14 2.13 1.77
N ALA A 294 -7.51 2.93 0.75
CA ALA A 294 -7.45 2.50 -0.65
C ALA A 294 -6.00 2.36 -1.14
N TYR A 295 -5.12 3.28 -0.74
CA TYR A 295 -3.69 3.23 -1.06
C TYR A 295 -3.02 1.99 -0.46
N GLU A 296 -3.18 1.75 0.84
CA GLU A 296 -2.61 0.60 1.54
C GLU A 296 -3.14 -0.72 0.96
N GLN A 297 -4.44 -0.82 0.72
CA GLN A 297 -5.04 -2.00 0.07
C GLN A 297 -4.42 -2.28 -1.30
N LEU A 298 -4.20 -1.24 -2.13
CA LEU A 298 -3.59 -1.40 -3.44
C LEU A 298 -2.11 -1.82 -3.33
N CYS A 299 -1.36 -1.29 -2.37
CA CYS A 299 0.04 -1.67 -2.12
C CYS A 299 0.18 -3.12 -1.63
N GLN A 300 -0.77 -3.60 -0.82
CA GLN A 300 -0.78 -4.98 -0.31
C GLN A 300 -1.15 -6.00 -1.39
N THR A 301 -1.98 -5.62 -2.35
CA THR A 301 -2.20 -6.46 -3.54
C THR A 301 -0.95 -6.40 -4.42
N LYS A 302 -0.59 -7.49 -5.12
CA LYS A 302 0.46 -7.49 -6.16
C LYS A 302 0.08 -6.65 -7.41
N GLY A 303 -0.73 -5.61 -7.24
CA GLY A 303 -1.60 -5.04 -8.25
C GLY A 303 -2.68 -6.03 -8.68
N SER A 304 -3.68 -5.55 -9.44
CA SER A 304 -4.42 -6.47 -10.31
C SER A 304 -3.39 -7.14 -11.21
N GLN A 305 -3.18 -8.46 -11.07
CA GLN A 305 -2.33 -9.23 -12.00
C GLN A 305 -2.65 -8.72 -13.41
N PRO A 306 -1.67 -8.17 -14.16
CA PRO A 306 -1.96 -7.53 -15.43
C PRO A 306 -2.49 -8.60 -16.37
N ILE A 307 -3.82 -8.69 -16.47
CA ILE A 307 -4.48 -9.52 -17.48
C ILE A 307 -4.05 -8.91 -18.80
N ARG A 308 -3.21 -9.65 -19.54
CA ARG A 308 -2.66 -9.17 -20.80
C ARG A 308 -3.82 -8.90 -21.76
N ARG A 309 -3.97 -7.63 -22.12
CA ARG A 309 -5.08 -7.11 -22.93
C ARG A 309 -4.58 -6.84 -24.36
N GLU A 310 -5.26 -7.41 -25.34
CA GLU A 310 -5.02 -7.17 -26.77
C GLU A 310 -6.28 -6.57 -27.39
N ILE A 311 -6.17 -5.36 -27.94
CA ILE A 311 -7.28 -4.71 -28.64
C ILE A 311 -7.29 -5.24 -30.08
N ILE A 312 -8.33 -5.99 -30.43
CA ILE A 312 -8.48 -6.59 -31.76
C ILE A 312 -9.11 -5.60 -32.73
N SER A 313 -10.10 -4.84 -32.27
CA SER A 313 -10.70 -3.74 -33.03
C SER A 313 -11.17 -2.62 -32.10
N LEU A 314 -11.13 -1.39 -32.60
CA LEU A 314 -11.76 -0.23 -31.95
C LEU A 314 -13.21 -0.03 -32.39
N GLN A 315 -13.55 -0.50 -33.59
CA GLN A 315 -14.89 -0.37 -34.16
C GLN A 315 -15.28 -1.65 -34.93
N PRO A 316 -16.17 -2.49 -34.37
CA PRO A 316 -16.69 -2.41 -33.01
C PRO A 316 -15.55 -2.65 -32.01
N TYR A 317 -15.68 -2.12 -30.79
CA TYR A 317 -14.67 -2.36 -29.76
C TYR A 317 -14.67 -3.84 -29.38
N VAL A 318 -13.57 -4.53 -29.70
CA VAL A 318 -13.35 -5.95 -29.42
C VAL A 318 -11.98 -6.12 -28.79
N VAL A 319 -11.95 -6.75 -27.62
CA VAL A 319 -10.73 -6.92 -26.83
C VAL A 319 -10.60 -8.36 -26.35
N LEU A 320 -9.37 -8.87 -26.41
CA LEU A 320 -8.99 -10.20 -25.96
C LEU A 320 -8.17 -10.08 -24.66
N PHE A 321 -8.63 -10.75 -23.62
CA PHE A 321 -7.96 -10.90 -22.35
C PHE A 321 -7.27 -12.26 -22.30
N HIS A 322 -5.95 -12.27 -22.42
CA HIS A 322 -5.13 -13.50 -22.41
C HIS A 322 -5.02 -14.06 -20.99
N GLY A 323 -4.97 -15.40 -20.88
CA GLY A 323 -4.84 -16.07 -19.59
C GLY A 323 -5.97 -15.74 -18.61
N PHE A 324 -7.16 -15.42 -19.12
CA PHE A 324 -8.29 -14.98 -18.31
C PHE A 324 -8.77 -16.05 -17.33
N VAL A 325 -8.63 -17.32 -17.68
CA VAL A 325 -8.84 -18.46 -16.77
C VAL A 325 -7.60 -19.34 -16.73
N THR A 326 -7.38 -20.05 -15.63
CA THR A 326 -6.33 -21.07 -15.59
C THR A 326 -6.77 -22.34 -16.29
N GLN A 327 -5.81 -23.20 -16.67
CA GLN A 327 -6.10 -24.51 -17.23
C GLN A 327 -6.95 -25.38 -16.27
N ALA A 328 -6.71 -25.26 -14.96
CA ALA A 328 -7.45 -25.96 -13.93
C ALA A 328 -8.90 -25.46 -13.83
N GLU A 329 -9.10 -24.14 -13.82
CA GLU A 329 -10.43 -23.52 -13.86
C GLU A 329 -11.22 -23.98 -15.10
N ALA A 330 -10.61 -23.91 -16.29
CA ALA A 330 -11.25 -24.33 -17.53
C ALA A 330 -11.63 -25.84 -17.54
N LYS A 331 -10.78 -26.71 -16.98
CA LYS A 331 -11.08 -28.13 -16.82
C LYS A 331 -12.26 -28.36 -15.86
N ASN A 332 -12.25 -27.66 -14.72
CA ASN A 332 -13.32 -27.77 -13.72
C ASN A 332 -14.66 -27.31 -14.28
N ILE A 333 -14.70 -26.14 -14.92
CA ILE A 333 -15.93 -25.60 -15.55
C ILE A 333 -16.52 -26.60 -16.55
N ARG A 334 -15.69 -27.19 -17.42
CA ARG A 334 -16.16 -28.22 -18.36
C ARG A 334 -16.72 -29.44 -17.66
N LYS A 335 -16.03 -29.95 -16.62
CA LYS A 335 -16.47 -31.10 -15.82
C LYS A 335 -17.85 -30.85 -15.19
N TYR A 336 -18.09 -29.66 -14.64
CA TYR A 336 -19.39 -29.31 -14.03
C TYR A 336 -20.49 -29.07 -15.06
N ALA A 337 -20.16 -28.58 -16.26
CA ALA A 337 -21.14 -28.38 -17.33
C ALA A 337 -21.57 -29.68 -18.00
N MET A 338 -20.70 -30.70 -18.05
CA MET A 338 -20.94 -31.96 -18.78
C MET A 338 -22.30 -32.62 -18.49
N PRO A 339 -22.74 -32.81 -17.24
CA PRO A 339 -24.03 -33.44 -16.94
C PRO A 339 -25.25 -32.65 -17.46
N GLY A 340 -25.09 -31.32 -17.63
CA GLY A 340 -26.16 -30.43 -18.08
C GLY A 340 -26.22 -30.20 -19.59
N LEU A 341 -25.28 -30.75 -20.36
CA LEU A 341 -25.19 -30.49 -21.81
C LEU A 341 -26.34 -31.16 -22.57
N ARG A 342 -27.20 -30.32 -23.17
CA ARG A 342 -28.27 -30.75 -24.08
C ARG A 342 -28.12 -30.06 -25.43
N ARG A 343 -28.70 -30.63 -26.49
CA ARG A 343 -28.70 -29.99 -27.83
C ARG A 343 -29.26 -28.57 -27.69
N SER A 344 -28.51 -27.59 -28.18
CA SER A 344 -28.89 -26.18 -28.04
C SER A 344 -30.18 -25.91 -28.82
N VAL A 345 -31.07 -25.15 -28.20
CA VAL A 345 -32.34 -24.70 -28.77
C VAL A 345 -32.32 -23.19 -28.92
N VAL A 346 -33.02 -22.69 -29.93
CA VAL A 346 -33.20 -21.26 -30.20
C VAL A 346 -34.65 -20.88 -29.95
N ALA A 347 -34.89 -19.62 -29.58
CA ALA A 347 -36.25 -19.13 -29.40
C ALA A 347 -36.93 -18.95 -30.76
N SER A 348 -37.99 -19.73 -31.01
CA SER A 348 -38.83 -19.63 -32.22
C SER A 348 -40.27 -19.30 -31.82
N GLY A 349 -40.61 -18.00 -31.83
CA GLY A 349 -41.94 -17.53 -31.43
C GLY A 349 -42.25 -17.75 -29.93
N MET A 350 -43.11 -18.73 -29.62
CA MET A 350 -43.47 -19.17 -28.25
C MET A 350 -42.76 -20.45 -27.80
N ASN A 351 -42.09 -21.18 -28.70
CA ASN A 351 -41.47 -22.48 -28.40
C ASN A 351 -39.95 -22.43 -28.54
N GLN A 352 -39.26 -23.31 -27.83
CA GLN A 352 -37.84 -23.60 -28.06
C GLN A 352 -37.72 -24.76 -29.04
N ALA A 353 -36.99 -24.57 -30.14
CA ALA A 353 -36.79 -25.61 -31.15
C ALA A 353 -35.30 -25.80 -31.46
N THR A 354 -34.92 -27.01 -31.88
CA THR A 354 -33.59 -27.27 -32.44
C THR A 354 -33.50 -26.63 -33.81
N ALA A 355 -32.46 -25.85 -34.06
CA ALA A 355 -32.22 -25.20 -35.35
C ALA A 355 -31.06 -25.84 -36.10
N GLU A 356 -31.17 -25.96 -37.42
CA GLU A 356 -30.08 -26.43 -38.29
C GLU A 356 -28.91 -25.44 -38.29
N TYR A 357 -29.20 -24.14 -38.17
CA TYR A 357 -28.20 -23.06 -38.13
C TYR A 357 -27.40 -22.95 -36.82
N ARG A 358 -27.68 -23.79 -35.80
CA ARG A 358 -26.92 -23.89 -34.55
C ARG A 358 -26.64 -25.35 -34.20
N ILE A 359 -25.42 -25.80 -34.46
CA ILE A 359 -25.00 -27.18 -34.17
C ILE A 359 -24.09 -27.19 -32.94
N SER A 360 -24.70 -27.16 -31.74
CA SER A 360 -24.00 -27.19 -30.46
C SER A 360 -24.77 -27.92 -29.35
N LYS A 361 -24.09 -28.26 -28.25
CA LYS A 361 -24.71 -28.58 -26.96
C LYS A 361 -24.48 -27.44 -25.97
N SER A 362 -25.43 -27.14 -25.10
CA SER A 362 -25.29 -26.07 -24.09
C SER A 362 -25.80 -26.49 -22.72
N ALA A 363 -25.20 -25.93 -21.68
CA ALA A 363 -25.58 -26.04 -20.28
C ALA A 363 -25.52 -24.65 -19.61
N TRP A 364 -26.26 -24.45 -18.53
CA TRP A 364 -26.23 -23.21 -17.75
C TRP A 364 -25.70 -23.48 -16.34
N LEU A 365 -24.74 -22.68 -15.90
CA LEU A 365 -24.16 -22.77 -14.56
C LEU A 365 -24.66 -21.60 -13.71
N LYS A 366 -25.37 -21.92 -12.61
CA LYS A 366 -25.74 -20.95 -11.58
C LYS A 366 -24.57 -20.69 -10.64
N GLU A 367 -24.55 -19.54 -9.97
CA GLU A 367 -23.45 -19.13 -9.09
C GLU A 367 -23.17 -20.13 -7.96
N SER A 368 -24.22 -20.75 -7.40
CA SER A 368 -24.11 -21.78 -6.37
C SER A 368 -23.53 -23.11 -6.85
N ALA A 369 -23.25 -23.27 -8.15
CA ALA A 369 -22.75 -24.54 -8.69
C ALA A 369 -21.29 -24.81 -8.28
N HIS A 370 -20.45 -23.78 -8.14
CA HIS A 370 -19.04 -23.94 -7.73
C HIS A 370 -18.38 -22.60 -7.38
N GLU A 371 -17.43 -22.61 -6.43
CA GLU A 371 -16.64 -21.42 -6.01
C GLU A 371 -15.93 -20.70 -7.19
N VAL A 372 -15.50 -21.47 -8.19
CA VAL A 372 -14.85 -20.95 -9.42
C VAL A 372 -15.79 -20.02 -10.21
N VAL A 373 -17.12 -20.24 -10.16
CA VAL A 373 -18.09 -19.39 -10.87
C VAL A 373 -18.15 -18.00 -10.24
N GLY A 374 -18.24 -17.91 -8.91
CA GLY A 374 -18.25 -16.63 -8.19
C GLY A 374 -16.95 -15.85 -8.37
N LYS A 375 -15.80 -16.53 -8.30
CA LYS A 375 -14.48 -15.93 -8.60
C LYS A 375 -14.41 -15.37 -10.02
N LEU A 376 -15.05 -16.03 -10.97
CA LEU A 376 -15.07 -15.59 -12.36
C LEU A 376 -15.96 -14.36 -12.56
N ASP A 377 -17.15 -14.32 -11.95
CA ASP A 377 -18.02 -13.13 -12.02
C ASP A 377 -17.33 -11.89 -11.40
N GLN A 378 -16.57 -12.07 -10.31
CA GLN A 378 -15.72 -11.02 -9.76
C GLN A 378 -14.64 -10.59 -10.77
N ARG A 379 -13.94 -11.54 -11.39
CA ARG A 379 -12.91 -11.25 -12.42
C ARG A 379 -13.48 -10.51 -13.63
N ILE A 380 -14.66 -10.91 -14.11
CA ILE A 380 -15.38 -10.24 -15.20
C ILE A 380 -15.73 -8.80 -14.79
N THR A 381 -16.23 -8.61 -13.58
CA THR A 381 -16.56 -7.27 -13.04
C THR A 381 -15.33 -6.37 -13.02
N LEU A 382 -14.19 -6.90 -12.56
CA LEU A 382 -12.93 -6.15 -12.48
C LEU A 382 -12.40 -5.73 -13.85
N VAL A 383 -12.40 -6.62 -14.86
CA VAL A 383 -11.83 -6.28 -16.19
C VAL A 383 -12.75 -5.44 -17.07
N THR A 384 -14.07 -5.55 -16.88
CA THR A 384 -15.05 -4.84 -17.73
C THR A 384 -15.61 -3.59 -17.07
N GLY A 385 -15.53 -3.46 -15.74
CA GLY A 385 -16.22 -2.44 -14.96
C GLY A 385 -17.75 -2.66 -14.89
N LEU A 386 -18.25 -3.80 -15.36
CA LEU A 386 -19.69 -4.10 -15.41
C LEU A 386 -20.12 -4.97 -14.22
N ASN A 387 -21.22 -4.60 -13.57
CA ASN A 387 -21.86 -5.48 -12.59
C ASN A 387 -22.52 -6.68 -13.29
N VAL A 388 -21.93 -7.87 -13.16
CA VAL A 388 -22.44 -9.11 -13.77
C VAL A 388 -23.14 -10.05 -12.80
N GLN A 389 -23.50 -9.54 -11.62
CA GLN A 389 -24.30 -10.26 -10.63
C GLN A 389 -25.78 -10.26 -11.02
N PRO A 390 -26.58 -11.30 -10.69
CA PRO A 390 -28.02 -11.27 -10.89
C PRO A 390 -28.68 -10.07 -10.17
N PRO A 391 -29.72 -9.43 -10.75
CA PRO A 391 -30.38 -9.75 -12.03
C PRO A 391 -29.70 -9.11 -13.26
N TYR A 392 -28.55 -8.46 -13.09
CA TYR A 392 -27.95 -7.57 -14.08
C TYR A 392 -27.29 -8.29 -15.26
N ALA A 393 -26.99 -9.58 -15.15
CA ALA A 393 -26.46 -10.42 -16.22
C ALA A 393 -27.09 -11.81 -16.19
N GLU A 394 -27.03 -12.50 -17.32
CA GLU A 394 -27.48 -13.90 -17.44
C GLU A 394 -26.55 -14.85 -16.69
N TYR A 395 -27.02 -16.07 -16.38
CA TYR A 395 -26.14 -17.13 -15.88
C TYR A 395 -25.07 -17.50 -16.92
N LEU A 396 -23.96 -18.10 -16.47
CA LEU A 396 -22.92 -18.54 -17.40
C LEU A 396 -23.45 -19.66 -18.30
N GLN A 397 -23.42 -19.45 -19.60
CA GLN A 397 -23.80 -20.46 -20.58
C GLN A 397 -22.54 -21.16 -21.11
N VAL A 398 -22.39 -22.45 -20.82
CA VAL A 398 -21.32 -23.27 -21.39
C VAL A 398 -21.83 -23.94 -22.66
N VAL A 399 -21.06 -23.83 -23.75
CA VAL A 399 -21.41 -24.34 -25.07
C VAL A 399 -20.29 -25.22 -25.59
N ASN A 400 -20.65 -26.34 -26.20
CA ASN A 400 -19.74 -27.30 -26.80
C ASN A 400 -20.06 -27.50 -28.29
N TYR A 401 -19.03 -27.37 -29.14
CA TYR A 401 -19.08 -27.62 -30.58
C TYR A 401 -18.11 -28.76 -30.92
N GLY A 402 -18.65 -29.83 -31.50
CA GLY A 402 -17.86 -30.91 -32.10
C GLY A 402 -17.44 -30.58 -33.54
N ILE A 403 -16.99 -31.59 -34.28
CA ILE A 403 -16.60 -31.45 -35.70
C ILE A 403 -17.78 -30.92 -36.52
N GLY A 404 -17.53 -29.90 -37.35
CA GLY A 404 -18.56 -29.21 -38.15
C GLY A 404 -19.54 -28.35 -37.34
N GLY A 405 -19.46 -28.41 -36.00
CA GLY A 405 -20.27 -27.59 -35.12
C GLY A 405 -19.97 -26.12 -35.34
N HIS A 406 -21.03 -25.33 -35.52
CA HIS A 406 -20.95 -23.91 -35.83
C HIS A 406 -22.17 -23.16 -35.27
N TYR A 407 -22.13 -21.85 -35.38
CA TYR A 407 -23.29 -20.99 -35.14
C TYR A 407 -23.33 -19.90 -36.19
N GLU A 408 -24.41 -19.85 -36.96
CA GLU A 408 -24.58 -18.88 -38.04
C GLU A 408 -24.56 -17.42 -37.57
N PRO A 409 -24.35 -16.46 -38.48
CA PRO A 409 -24.35 -15.03 -38.15
C PRO A 409 -25.59 -14.58 -37.36
N HIS A 410 -25.37 -13.97 -36.20
CA HIS A 410 -26.43 -13.50 -35.31
C HIS A 410 -25.98 -12.29 -34.50
N PHE A 411 -26.96 -11.65 -33.84
CA PHE A 411 -26.74 -10.63 -32.84
C PHE A 411 -27.04 -11.20 -31.45
N ASP A 412 -26.25 -10.78 -30.46
CA ASP A 412 -26.61 -11.02 -29.06
C ASP A 412 -27.68 -10.04 -28.58
N HIS A 413 -27.65 -8.79 -29.04
CA HIS A 413 -28.68 -7.82 -28.71
C HIS A 413 -30.02 -8.13 -29.42
N ALA A 414 -31.11 -7.63 -28.85
CA ALA A 414 -32.42 -7.69 -29.47
C ALA A 414 -32.51 -6.77 -30.68
N THR A 415 -32.92 -7.33 -31.83
CA THR A 415 -33.07 -6.62 -33.11
C THR A 415 -34.47 -6.07 -33.35
N SER A 416 -35.45 -6.43 -32.51
CA SER A 416 -36.83 -5.92 -32.55
C SER A 416 -37.44 -5.88 -31.16
N ASP A 417 -38.44 -5.01 -30.96
CA ASP A 417 -39.19 -4.92 -29.71
C ASP A 417 -40.02 -6.19 -29.39
N SER A 418 -40.29 -7.01 -30.41
CA SER A 418 -40.94 -8.32 -30.28
C SER A 418 -39.98 -9.44 -29.82
N SER A 419 -38.69 -9.13 -29.70
CA SER A 419 -37.68 -10.09 -29.25
C SER A 419 -38.04 -10.69 -27.87
N PRO A 420 -37.85 -12.01 -27.68
CA PRO A 420 -38.02 -12.65 -26.38
C PRO A 420 -37.25 -11.97 -25.25
N LEU A 421 -36.12 -11.31 -25.54
CA LEU A 421 -35.31 -10.59 -24.56
C LEU A 421 -36.06 -9.41 -23.91
N TYR A 422 -36.92 -8.71 -24.66
CA TYR A 422 -37.76 -7.65 -24.10
C TYR A 422 -38.98 -8.21 -23.34
N ARG A 423 -39.50 -9.37 -23.78
CA ARG A 423 -40.63 -10.06 -23.12
C ARG A 423 -40.28 -10.57 -21.71
N LEU A 424 -39.01 -10.91 -21.46
CA LEU A 424 -38.54 -11.42 -20.17
C LEU A 424 -38.25 -10.34 -19.12
N LYS A 425 -38.45 -9.04 -19.42
CA LYS A 425 -38.12 -7.89 -18.54
C LYS A 425 -36.66 -7.81 -18.08
N THR A 426 -35.76 -8.64 -18.61
CA THR A 426 -34.33 -8.65 -18.28
C THR A 426 -33.55 -7.53 -18.95
N GLY A 427 -34.11 -6.92 -20.00
CA GLY A 427 -33.47 -5.85 -20.78
C GLY A 427 -32.61 -6.36 -21.94
N ASN A 428 -32.12 -5.43 -22.78
CA ASN A 428 -31.31 -5.77 -23.96
C ASN A 428 -29.85 -6.05 -23.57
N ARG A 429 -29.15 -6.97 -24.23
CA ARG A 429 -27.76 -7.31 -23.89
C ARG A 429 -26.83 -6.18 -24.34
N VAL A 430 -26.16 -5.51 -23.40
CA VAL A 430 -25.25 -4.38 -23.66
C VAL A 430 -23.84 -4.83 -24.04
N ALA A 431 -23.39 -5.95 -23.50
CA ALA A 431 -22.07 -6.49 -23.74
C ALA A 431 -22.06 -8.00 -23.61
N THR A 432 -21.14 -8.63 -24.33
CA THR A 432 -20.88 -10.07 -24.26
C THR A 432 -19.43 -10.28 -23.86
N ILE A 433 -19.21 -11.22 -22.95
CA ILE A 433 -17.90 -11.84 -22.74
C ILE A 433 -17.99 -13.34 -23.05
N MET A 434 -17.07 -13.81 -23.89
CA MET A 434 -16.95 -15.20 -24.29
C MET A 434 -15.56 -15.72 -23.92
N ILE A 435 -15.50 -16.81 -23.16
CA ILE A 435 -14.27 -17.42 -22.66
C ILE A 435 -14.04 -18.75 -23.39
N TYR A 436 -12.85 -18.93 -23.96
CA TYR A 436 -12.45 -20.17 -24.61
C TYR A 436 -11.91 -21.17 -23.57
N LEU A 437 -12.62 -22.28 -23.35
CA LEU A 437 -12.28 -23.28 -22.31
C LEU A 437 -11.46 -24.47 -22.84
N SER A 438 -11.17 -24.50 -24.14
CA SER A 438 -10.38 -25.54 -24.79
C SER A 438 -9.61 -24.99 -25.98
N PRO A 439 -8.48 -25.63 -26.36
CA PRO A 439 -7.83 -25.34 -27.63
C PRO A 439 -8.63 -25.93 -28.79
N VAL A 440 -8.51 -25.29 -29.95
CA VAL A 440 -9.03 -25.78 -31.24
C VAL A 440 -7.87 -25.70 -32.23
N GLN A 441 -7.51 -26.84 -32.83
CA GLN A 441 -6.35 -26.94 -33.71
C GLN A 441 -6.61 -26.28 -35.08
N ALA A 442 -7.84 -26.39 -35.59
CA ALA A 442 -8.24 -25.77 -36.86
C ALA A 442 -9.73 -25.42 -36.91
N GLY A 443 -10.05 -24.27 -37.49
CA GLY A 443 -11.41 -23.73 -37.55
C GLY A 443 -11.89 -23.14 -36.22
N GLY A 444 -13.19 -22.97 -36.05
CA GLY A 444 -13.78 -22.55 -34.77
C GLY A 444 -13.62 -21.07 -34.40
N SER A 445 -13.03 -20.22 -35.24
CA SER A 445 -12.90 -18.77 -34.99
C SER A 445 -14.25 -18.09 -34.72
N THR A 446 -14.20 -16.93 -34.08
CA THR A 446 -15.36 -16.03 -33.97
C THR A 446 -15.23 -14.95 -35.04
N ALA A 447 -16.10 -14.97 -36.05
CA ALA A 447 -16.08 -14.04 -37.16
C ALA A 447 -17.04 -12.87 -36.91
N PHE A 448 -16.58 -11.64 -37.11
CA PHE A 448 -17.39 -10.42 -37.11
C PHE A 448 -17.60 -9.98 -38.56
N ILE A 449 -18.82 -10.19 -39.06
CA ILE A 449 -19.09 -10.23 -40.51
C ILE A 449 -18.97 -8.83 -41.12
N TYR A 450 -19.67 -7.84 -40.59
CA TYR A 450 -19.61 -6.47 -41.12
C TYR A 450 -18.32 -5.73 -40.78
N ALA A 451 -17.67 -6.08 -39.67
CA ALA A 451 -16.37 -5.55 -39.32
C ALA A 451 -15.20 -6.20 -40.10
N ASN A 452 -15.46 -7.25 -40.88
CA ASN A 452 -14.53 -7.94 -41.74
C ASN A 452 -13.25 -8.46 -41.04
N PHE A 453 -13.40 -9.05 -39.86
CA PHE A 453 -12.29 -9.75 -39.18
C PHE A 453 -12.78 -10.99 -38.43
N SER A 454 -11.84 -11.86 -38.04
CA SER A 454 -12.15 -12.99 -37.16
C SER A 454 -11.10 -13.12 -36.06
N VAL A 455 -11.55 -13.63 -34.90
CA VAL A 455 -10.69 -13.89 -33.76
C VAL A 455 -10.50 -15.40 -33.62
N PRO A 456 -9.26 -15.91 -33.69
CA PRO A 456 -8.99 -17.33 -33.52
C PRO A 456 -9.30 -17.77 -32.08
N VAL A 457 -9.51 -19.06 -31.89
CA VAL A 457 -9.71 -19.63 -30.54
C VAL A 457 -8.38 -19.60 -29.79
N VAL A 458 -8.25 -18.66 -28.86
CA VAL A 458 -7.10 -18.57 -27.95
C VAL A 458 -7.48 -19.24 -26.64
N GLN A 459 -6.93 -20.41 -26.37
CA GLN A 459 -7.25 -21.19 -25.17
C GLN A 459 -7.08 -20.34 -23.91
N ASN A 460 -8.05 -20.45 -23.00
CA ASN A 460 -8.09 -19.77 -21.71
C ASN A 460 -8.22 -18.24 -21.79
N ALA A 461 -8.35 -17.65 -22.99
CA ALA A 461 -8.59 -16.23 -23.16
C ALA A 461 -10.10 -15.90 -23.13
N ALA A 462 -10.40 -14.64 -22.84
CA ALA A 462 -11.76 -14.09 -22.90
C ALA A 462 -11.87 -12.98 -23.94
N LEU A 463 -12.82 -13.11 -24.86
CA LEU A 463 -13.17 -12.11 -25.85
C LEU A 463 -14.33 -11.26 -25.34
N PHE A 464 -14.19 -9.94 -25.37
CA PHE A 464 -15.22 -9.01 -24.92
C PHE A 464 -15.57 -7.99 -26.02
N TRP A 465 -16.85 -7.68 -26.18
CA TRP A 465 -17.34 -6.62 -27.06
C TRP A 465 -18.63 -5.98 -26.55
N TRP A 466 -18.88 -4.75 -27.02
CA TRP A 466 -20.12 -4.01 -26.74
C TRP A 466 -21.15 -4.26 -27.84
N ASN A 467 -22.29 -4.85 -27.48
CA ASN A 467 -23.39 -5.13 -28.40
C ASN A 467 -24.23 -3.89 -28.75
N LEU A 468 -24.19 -2.86 -27.90
CA LEU A 468 -24.94 -1.62 -28.07
C LEU A 468 -23.98 -0.42 -28.17
N HIS A 469 -24.39 0.58 -28.94
CA HIS A 469 -23.78 1.90 -28.90
C HIS A 469 -24.10 2.61 -27.56
N LYS A 470 -23.39 3.71 -27.26
CA LYS A 470 -23.61 4.51 -26.04
C LYS A 470 -25.05 5.07 -25.93
N ASN A 471 -25.73 5.24 -27.07
CA ASN A 471 -27.13 5.68 -27.13
C ASN A 471 -28.15 4.53 -26.89
N GLY A 472 -27.68 3.29 -26.67
CA GLY A 472 -28.50 2.12 -26.42
C GLY A 472 -29.00 1.38 -27.67
N GLN A 473 -28.68 1.86 -28.88
CA GLN A 473 -29.04 1.18 -30.13
C GLN A 473 -28.12 -0.03 -30.39
N GLY A 474 -28.67 -1.05 -31.04
CA GLY A 474 -27.91 -2.23 -31.48
C GLY A 474 -26.77 -1.85 -32.41
N ASN A 475 -25.56 -2.34 -32.12
CA ASN A 475 -24.41 -2.13 -32.98
C ASN A 475 -24.39 -3.18 -34.10
N VAL A 476 -24.67 -2.75 -35.33
CA VAL A 476 -24.74 -3.66 -36.48
C VAL A 476 -23.39 -4.33 -36.77
N ASP A 477 -22.27 -3.68 -36.45
CA ASP A 477 -20.94 -4.23 -36.71
C ASP A 477 -20.61 -5.44 -35.82
N THR A 478 -21.43 -5.71 -34.78
CA THR A 478 -21.29 -6.90 -33.92
C THR A 478 -22.03 -8.12 -34.45
N LEU A 479 -22.52 -8.12 -35.69
CA LEU A 479 -23.02 -9.33 -36.33
C LEU A 479 -21.90 -10.36 -36.38
N HIS A 480 -22.04 -11.45 -35.63
CA HIS A 480 -20.96 -12.40 -35.44
C HIS A 480 -21.41 -13.85 -35.56
N ALA A 481 -20.47 -14.73 -35.86
CA ALA A 481 -20.68 -16.15 -36.08
C ALA A 481 -19.58 -16.99 -35.44
N GLY A 482 -19.91 -18.23 -35.08
CA GLY A 482 -18.91 -19.24 -34.74
C GLY A 482 -18.58 -20.08 -35.97
N CYS A 483 -17.37 -19.93 -36.52
CA CYS A 483 -16.93 -20.70 -37.68
C CYS A 483 -16.95 -22.21 -37.38
N PRO A 484 -17.18 -23.07 -38.39
CA PRO A 484 -17.14 -24.52 -38.21
C PRO A 484 -15.81 -25.00 -37.61
N VAL A 485 -15.88 -25.91 -36.65
CA VAL A 485 -14.69 -26.59 -36.11
C VAL A 485 -14.25 -27.67 -37.09
N ILE A 486 -12.99 -27.60 -37.53
CA ILE A 486 -12.40 -28.58 -38.46
C ILE A 486 -11.69 -29.66 -37.65
N VAL A 487 -10.78 -29.26 -36.75
CA VAL A 487 -10.02 -30.17 -35.89
C VAL A 487 -10.07 -29.67 -34.45
N GLY A 488 -10.52 -30.54 -33.55
CA GLY A 488 -10.59 -30.26 -32.12
C GLY A 488 -12.00 -30.33 -31.54
N ASN A 489 -12.15 -29.78 -30.35
CA ASN A 489 -13.42 -29.74 -29.62
C ASN A 489 -13.54 -28.37 -28.94
N LYS A 490 -14.39 -27.49 -29.48
CA LYS A 490 -14.51 -26.11 -29.00
C LYS A 490 -15.46 -26.05 -27.80
N TRP A 491 -14.96 -25.57 -26.68
CA TRP A 491 -15.75 -25.23 -25.51
C TRP A 491 -15.69 -23.72 -25.32
N GLY A 492 -16.85 -23.08 -25.41
CA GLY A 492 -17.04 -21.67 -25.11
C GLY A 492 -17.86 -21.50 -23.85
N MET A 493 -17.65 -20.41 -23.14
CA MET A 493 -18.54 -19.98 -22.07
C MET A 493 -18.91 -18.53 -22.26
N PHE A 494 -20.19 -18.22 -22.18
CA PHE A 494 -20.75 -16.92 -22.48
C PHE A 494 -21.40 -16.32 -21.23
N LYS A 495 -21.17 -15.03 -21.02
CA LYS A 495 -21.92 -14.20 -20.08
C LYS A 495 -22.40 -12.95 -20.81
N ASN A 496 -23.71 -12.73 -20.77
CA ASN A 496 -24.33 -11.55 -21.35
C ASN A 496 -24.74 -10.58 -20.25
N LYS A 497 -24.24 -9.34 -20.34
CA LYS A 497 -24.67 -8.25 -19.46
C LYS A 497 -25.96 -7.65 -20.03
N ASN A 498 -27.01 -7.57 -19.22
CA ASN A 498 -28.28 -6.98 -19.62
C ASN A 498 -28.36 -5.50 -19.23
N PHE A 499 -28.95 -4.68 -20.09
CA PHE A 499 -29.28 -3.29 -19.86
C PHE A 499 -30.64 -3.18 -19.17
N HIS A 500 -30.64 -2.91 -17.86
CA HIS A 500 -31.88 -2.60 -17.16
C HIS A 500 -32.19 -1.12 -17.37
N LYS A 501 -33.25 -0.79 -18.12
CA LYS A 501 -33.84 0.55 -18.09
C LYS A 501 -34.32 0.78 -16.66
N VAL A 502 -33.56 1.53 -15.87
CA VAL A 502 -34.11 2.18 -14.68
C VAL A 502 -34.99 3.29 -15.24
N THR A 503 -36.30 3.05 -15.35
CA THR A 503 -37.22 4.17 -15.43
C THR A 503 -36.99 4.99 -14.16
N CYS A 504 -36.65 6.27 -14.32
CA CYS A 504 -36.78 7.25 -13.24
C CYS A 504 -38.28 7.36 -12.90
N THR A 505 -38.79 6.35 -12.21
CA THR A 505 -40.14 6.27 -11.70
C THR A 505 -40.01 6.80 -10.28
N ALA A 506 -40.46 8.04 -10.11
CA ALA A 506 -40.73 8.73 -8.85
C ALA A 506 -40.28 7.99 -7.57
N VAL A 507 -39.12 8.39 -7.01
CA VAL A 507 -38.90 8.27 -5.57
C VAL A 507 -39.77 9.34 -4.90
N THR A 508 -41.08 9.10 -4.79
CA THR A 508 -41.99 10.00 -4.07
C THR A 508 -42.26 9.58 -2.63
N ASN A 509 -41.74 8.47 -2.13
CA ASN A 509 -42.03 8.04 -0.77
C ASN A 509 -40.82 7.38 -0.07
N ILE A 510 -39.76 8.13 0.21
CA ILE A 510 -38.97 7.96 1.44
C ILE A 510 -38.48 9.36 1.87
N VAL A 511 -39.28 10.01 2.71
CA VAL A 511 -38.85 11.18 3.47
C VAL A 511 -37.98 10.70 4.63
N HIS A 512 -36.69 11.02 4.60
CA HIS A 512 -35.93 11.44 5.78
C HIS A 512 -34.63 12.12 5.34
N PRO A 513 -34.53 13.46 5.36
CA PRO A 513 -33.30 14.15 5.03
C PRO A 513 -32.41 14.20 6.27
N LYS A 514 -31.33 13.42 6.30
CA LYS A 514 -30.09 13.85 6.95
C LYS A 514 -29.21 14.43 5.85
N ILE A 515 -29.22 15.76 5.75
CA ILE A 515 -28.34 16.52 4.86
C ILE A 515 -26.92 16.41 5.42
N ILE A 516 -26.05 15.68 4.74
CA ILE A 516 -24.60 15.72 4.96
C ILE A 516 -24.04 16.69 3.92
N ILE A 517 -23.66 17.89 4.36
CA ILE A 517 -22.93 18.86 3.52
C ILE A 517 -21.47 18.44 3.54
N LEU A 518 -20.98 17.85 2.44
CA LEU A 518 -19.55 17.67 2.21
C LEU A 518 -18.95 19.02 1.82
N SER A 519 -18.27 19.66 2.76
CA SER A 519 -17.53 20.89 2.53
C SER A 519 -16.34 20.64 1.58
N SER A 520 -16.29 21.37 0.45
CA SER A 520 -15.03 21.66 -0.23
C SER A 520 -15.14 22.94 -1.08
N SER A 521 -14.22 23.87 -0.81
CA SER A 521 -13.90 25.11 -1.53
C SER A 521 -14.93 26.27 -1.49
N THR A 522 -14.61 27.31 -0.71
CA THR A 522 -15.39 28.55 -0.54
C THR A 522 -14.97 29.69 -1.48
N HIS A 523 -14.26 29.42 -2.58
CA HIS A 523 -13.70 30.47 -3.45
C HIS A 523 -14.20 30.45 -4.91
N SER A 524 -15.29 29.75 -5.20
CA SER A 524 -15.99 29.87 -6.48
C SER A 524 -17.01 31.03 -6.43
N PRO A 525 -16.96 32.01 -7.37
CA PRO A 525 -17.96 33.09 -7.47
C PRO A 525 -19.39 32.54 -7.61
N LEU A 526 -19.54 31.38 -8.26
CA LEU A 526 -20.79 30.65 -8.44
C LEU A 526 -21.37 30.15 -7.11
N VAL A 527 -20.50 29.67 -6.21
CA VAL A 527 -20.90 29.20 -4.87
C VAL A 527 -21.34 30.37 -3.99
N GLN A 528 -20.69 31.54 -4.11
CA GLN A 528 -21.11 32.75 -3.38
C GLN A 528 -22.43 33.34 -3.89
N ILE A 529 -22.68 33.28 -5.21
CA ILE A 529 -23.96 33.70 -5.82
C ILE A 529 -25.09 32.78 -5.38
N LEU A 530 -24.86 31.46 -5.36
CA LEU A 530 -25.83 30.48 -4.83
C LEU A 530 -26.07 30.69 -3.33
N PHE A 531 -25.04 31.00 -2.53
CA PHE A 531 -25.20 31.30 -1.11
C PHE A 531 -26.05 32.56 -0.86
N LYS A 532 -25.83 33.63 -1.64
CA LYS A 532 -26.64 34.86 -1.57
C LYS A 532 -28.08 34.64 -2.04
N PHE A 533 -28.28 33.81 -3.07
CA PHE A 533 -29.61 33.44 -3.56
C PHE A 533 -30.39 32.62 -2.52
N PHE A 534 -29.76 31.63 -1.88
CA PHE A 534 -30.38 30.83 -0.82
C PHE A 534 -30.65 31.65 0.45
N SER A 535 -29.75 32.55 0.85
CA SER A 535 -30.01 33.50 1.97
C SER A 535 -31.15 34.47 1.67
N TYR A 536 -31.27 34.96 0.43
CA TYR A 536 -32.35 35.85 0.02
C TYR A 536 -33.73 35.15 0.02
N VAL A 537 -33.79 33.90 -0.43
CA VAL A 537 -35.02 33.08 -0.41
C VAL A 537 -35.42 32.69 1.02
N GLN A 538 -34.47 32.47 1.92
CA GLN A 538 -34.75 32.09 3.31
C GLN A 538 -35.25 33.27 4.18
N HIS A 539 -34.93 34.52 3.81
CA HIS A 539 -35.38 35.71 4.53
C HIS A 539 -36.77 36.23 4.10
N ASN A 540 -37.19 35.99 2.86
CA ASN A 540 -38.52 36.37 2.37
C ASN A 540 -39.50 35.18 2.42
N ARG A 541 -40.13 34.98 3.58
CA ARG A 541 -41.10 33.90 3.86
C ARG A 541 -42.45 34.06 3.13
N THR A 542 -42.48 33.98 1.80
CA THR A 542 -43.76 34.07 1.05
C THR A 542 -43.88 33.11 -0.14
N TYR A 543 -43.14 32.00 -0.18
CA TYR A 543 -43.23 31.06 -1.30
C TYR A 543 -43.42 29.62 -0.82
N THR A 544 -44.54 29.02 -1.25
CA THR A 544 -44.97 27.66 -0.94
C THR A 544 -44.05 26.61 -1.58
N GLU A 545 -43.87 25.48 -0.91
CA GLU A 545 -42.81 24.47 -1.09
C GLU A 545 -42.67 23.77 -2.47
N GLU A 546 -43.39 24.18 -3.51
CA GLU A 546 -43.42 23.45 -4.79
C GLU A 546 -42.50 23.99 -5.89
N TRP A 547 -41.92 25.19 -5.74
CA TRP A 547 -41.30 25.89 -6.88
C TRP A 547 -39.78 25.70 -7.04
N TRP A 548 -39.08 25.13 -6.04
CA TRP A 548 -37.61 25.00 -6.05
C TRP A 548 -37.10 23.59 -6.41
N LYS A 549 -37.97 22.57 -6.36
CA LYS A 549 -37.61 21.16 -6.59
C LYS A 549 -36.97 20.90 -7.98
N PRO A 550 -37.32 21.62 -9.07
CA PRO A 550 -36.64 21.44 -10.36
C PRO A 550 -35.23 22.05 -10.42
N LEU A 551 -34.97 23.10 -9.63
CA LEU A 551 -33.69 23.83 -9.65
C LEU A 551 -32.56 23.08 -8.94
N LEU A 552 -32.88 22.30 -7.91
CA LEU A 552 -31.90 21.45 -7.21
C LEU A 552 -31.45 20.24 -8.03
N TYR A 553 -32.33 19.71 -8.88
CA TYR A 553 -32.06 18.53 -9.71
C TYR A 553 -31.04 18.79 -10.83
N ILE A 554 -30.95 20.04 -11.30
CA ILE A 554 -30.07 20.43 -12.40
C ILE A 554 -28.62 20.62 -11.92
N LEU A 555 -28.40 20.99 -10.66
CA LEU A 555 -27.05 21.21 -10.10
C LEU A 555 -26.30 19.92 -9.73
N TYR A 556 -26.99 18.78 -9.64
CA TYR A 556 -26.37 17.51 -9.23
C TYR A 556 -25.68 16.77 -10.39
N PHE A 557 -25.91 17.17 -11.65
CA PHE A 557 -25.44 16.41 -12.82
C PHE A 557 -24.17 16.97 -13.50
N ASP A 558 -23.65 18.13 -13.07
CA ASP A 558 -22.65 18.88 -13.86
C ASP A 558 -21.26 19.06 -13.24
N LEU A 559 -20.90 18.28 -12.20
CA LEU A 559 -19.55 18.32 -11.63
C LEU A 559 -18.55 17.28 -12.21
N TYR A 560 -18.93 16.50 -13.25
CA TYR A 560 -18.06 15.41 -13.72
C TYR A 560 -17.77 15.32 -15.23
N ASN A 561 -18.31 16.16 -16.11
CA ASN A 561 -17.92 16.13 -17.52
C ASN A 561 -17.96 17.54 -18.13
N GLY A 562 -16.77 18.05 -18.50
CA GLY A 562 -16.58 19.40 -19.03
C GLY A 562 -17.24 19.65 -20.39
N CYS A 563 -18.51 20.04 -20.38
CA CYS A 563 -19.19 20.68 -21.51
C CYS A 563 -19.59 22.10 -21.09
N GLN A 564 -18.76 23.08 -21.44
CA GLN A 564 -19.00 24.48 -21.11
C GLN A 564 -19.83 25.22 -22.20
N TRP A 565 -20.66 26.15 -21.72
CA TRP A 565 -21.26 27.33 -22.37
C TRP A 565 -22.57 27.24 -23.18
N LEU A 566 -22.84 26.20 -23.98
CA LEU A 566 -24.02 26.24 -24.88
C LEU A 566 -25.37 25.93 -24.21
N LEU A 567 -25.39 25.30 -23.03
CA LEU A 567 -26.63 24.97 -22.33
C LEU A 567 -27.09 26.05 -21.35
N PHE A 568 -26.19 26.92 -20.89
CA PHE A 568 -26.46 27.92 -19.85
C PHE A 568 -27.38 29.05 -20.35
N PHE A 569 -27.24 29.45 -21.62
CA PHE A 569 -28.09 30.47 -22.24
C PHE A 569 -29.56 30.04 -22.33
N ASN A 570 -29.82 28.77 -22.65
CA ASN A 570 -31.17 28.23 -22.75
C ASN A 570 -31.87 28.11 -21.39
N ILE A 571 -31.11 27.93 -20.31
CA ILE A 571 -31.66 27.85 -18.95
C ILE A 571 -31.94 29.26 -18.41
N LEU A 572 -31.06 30.23 -18.65
CA LEU A 572 -31.28 31.62 -18.23
C LEU A 572 -32.47 32.26 -18.95
N GLN A 573 -32.64 31.98 -20.26
CA GLN A 573 -33.81 32.44 -21.04
C GLN A 573 -35.13 31.87 -20.49
N LYS A 574 -35.14 30.61 -20.05
CA LYS A 574 -36.33 29.97 -19.46
C LYS A 574 -36.63 30.48 -18.05
N ILE A 575 -35.61 30.80 -17.26
CA ILE A 575 -35.78 31.40 -15.93
C ILE A 575 -36.36 32.82 -16.03
N LEU A 576 -35.87 33.63 -16.97
CA LEU A 576 -36.39 34.98 -17.23
C LEU A 576 -37.83 34.97 -17.78
N PHE A 577 -38.20 33.96 -18.58
CA PHE A 577 -39.57 33.82 -19.10
C PHE A 577 -40.59 33.41 -18.02
N CYS A 578 -40.14 32.69 -16.97
CA CYS A 578 -41.00 32.28 -15.86
C CYS A 578 -41.25 33.37 -14.80
N LEU A 579 -40.43 34.42 -14.75
CA LEU A 579 -40.52 35.47 -13.73
C LEU A 579 -41.49 36.62 -14.09
N HIS A 580 -42.00 36.72 -15.33
CA HIS A 580 -42.95 37.76 -15.71
C HIS A 580 -43.98 37.30 -16.78
N PRO A 581 -45.17 36.83 -16.38
CA PRO A 581 -46.26 36.58 -17.32
C PRO A 581 -47.09 37.86 -17.45
N LYS A 582 -46.92 38.58 -18.58
CA LYS A 582 -47.68 39.76 -19.07
C LYS A 582 -47.19 41.14 -18.62
N LYS A 583 -46.37 41.80 -19.45
CA LYS A 583 -46.76 42.92 -20.33
C LYS A 583 -45.58 43.35 -21.21
N GLU A 584 -45.96 43.91 -22.34
CA GLU A 584 -45.21 44.42 -23.48
C GLU A 584 -43.81 45.03 -23.30
N THR A 585 -43.06 44.89 -24.40
CA THR A 585 -42.08 45.82 -25.00
C THR A 585 -40.65 45.90 -24.46
N HIS A 586 -39.74 45.42 -25.32
CA HIS A 586 -38.62 46.18 -25.87
C HIS A 586 -37.98 47.26 -24.97
N LYS A 587 -36.93 46.89 -24.23
CA LYS A 587 -35.69 47.65 -23.93
C LYS A 587 -35.11 47.18 -22.60
N SER A 588 -34.27 46.15 -22.63
CA SER A 588 -33.30 45.87 -21.55
C SER A 588 -32.44 44.65 -21.92
N LEU A 589 -31.80 44.71 -23.09
CA LEU A 589 -30.78 43.73 -23.52
C LEU A 589 -29.42 44.41 -23.79
N GLU A 590 -29.22 45.61 -23.25
CA GLU A 590 -27.92 46.29 -23.21
C GLU A 590 -27.56 46.57 -21.75
N LEU A 591 -26.89 45.59 -21.14
CA LEU A 591 -26.05 45.62 -19.93
C LEU A 591 -26.09 44.24 -19.26
N PHE A 592 -25.53 43.25 -19.96
CA PHE A 592 -24.98 42.03 -19.36
C PHE A 592 -23.89 41.46 -20.27
#